data_AF-A0A968BZP0-F1
#
_entry.id   AF-A0A968BZP0-F1
#
_cell.length_a   1.000
_cell.length_b   1.000
_cell.length_c   1.000
_cell.angle_alpha   90.00
_cell.angle_beta   90.00
_cell.angle_gamma   90.00
#
_symmetry.space_group_name_H-M   'P 1'
#
loop_
_entity.id
_entity.type
_entity.pdbx_description
1 polymer ?
#
loop_
_entity_poly.entity_id
_entity_poly.type
_entity_poly.pdbx_seq_one_letter_code
_entity_poly.pdbx_strand_id
1 'polypeptide(L)' 'IIYQPGDIDNSVYYIKEGKVKLAYLDESGRKLTLDILSAGEIFGEMVLIGQRQRELLAQVLQDARIYEIEKG' A
#
# COMPACT_ATOMS: atom_id res chain seq x y z
N ILE A 1 4.72 1.78 8.48
CA ILE A 1 4.64 1.14 7.13
C ILE A 1 3.37 0.31 7.14
N ILE A 2 2.64 0.25 6.04
CA ILE A 2 1.37 -0.48 5.94
C ILE A 2 1.67 -1.90 5.47
N TYR A 3 2.34 -2.02 4.33
CA TYR A 3 2.93 -3.26 3.83
C TYR A 3 4.19 -2.96 3.02
N GLN A 4 4.99 -3.98 2.75
CA GLN A 4 6.20 -3.93 1.94
C GLN A 4 6.28 -5.10 0.95
N PRO A 5 7.17 -5.05 -0.05
CA PRO A 5 7.30 -6.13 -1.02
C PRO A 5 7.59 -7.48 -0.37
N GLY A 6 6.89 -8.53 -0.83
CA GLY A 6 6.98 -9.89 -0.32
C GLY A 6 5.98 -10.23 0.79
N ASP A 7 5.35 -9.23 1.43
CA ASP A 7 4.31 -9.48 2.44
C ASP A 7 3.13 -10.24 1.82
N ILE A 8 2.64 -11.25 2.54
CA ILE A 8 1.40 -11.96 2.21
C ILE A 8 0.26 -11.23 2.91
N ASP A 9 -0.63 -10.66 2.11
CA ASP A 9 -1.71 -9.80 2.59
C ASP A 9 -2.87 -9.88 1.60
N ASN A 10 -4.07 -10.14 2.12
CA ASN A 10 -5.30 -10.37 1.36
C ASN A 10 -6.28 -9.18 1.44
N SER A 11 -5.81 -8.02 1.88
CA SER A 11 -6.64 -6.85 2.12
C SER A 11 -6.58 -5.81 1.01
N VAL A 12 -7.56 -4.93 0.97
CA VAL A 12 -7.51 -3.65 0.25
C VAL A 12 -7.62 -2.53 1.28
N TYR A 13 -7.00 -1.40 1.00
CA TYR A 13 -6.95 -0.27 1.92
C TYR A 13 -7.64 0.95 1.35
N TYR A 14 -8.46 1.61 2.17
CA TYR A 14 -9.10 2.89 1.84
C TYR A 14 -8.59 3.99 2.77
N ILE A 15 -8.11 5.09 2.18
CA ILE A 15 -7.55 6.23 2.92
C ILE A 15 -8.69 7.13 3.37
N LYS A 16 -9.02 7.12 4.67
CA LYS A 16 -10.02 8.03 5.24
C LYS A 16 -9.44 9.43 5.46
N GLU A 17 -8.23 9.49 6.01
CA GLU A 17 -7.48 10.72 6.31
C GLU A 17 -5.98 10.46 6.15
N GLY A 18 -5.20 11.47 5.76
CA GLY A 18 -3.74 11.39 5.62
C GLY A 18 -3.26 11.17 4.17
N LYS A 19 -2.00 10.74 4.03
CA LYS A 19 -1.35 10.45 2.74
C LYS A 19 -0.51 9.17 2.80
N VAL A 20 -0.56 8.39 1.72
CA VAL A 20 0.20 7.13 1.57
C VAL A 20 1.08 7.22 0.34
N LYS A 21 2.37 6.99 0.52
CA LYS A 21 3.33 6.84 -0.57
C LYS A 21 3.36 5.38 -1.03
N LEU A 22 3.23 5.17 -2.33
CA LEU A 22 3.56 3.91 -3.00
C LEU A 22 4.95 4.02 -3.63
N ALA A 23 5.82 3.04 -3.38
CA ALA A 23 7.17 3.03 -3.91
C ALA A 23 7.63 1.63 -4.31
N TYR A 24 8.45 1.57 -5.36
CA TYR A 24 9.25 0.38 -5.65
C TYR A 24 10.49 0.38 -4.75
N LEU A 25 10.85 -0.80 -4.22
CA LEU A 25 12.06 -1.01 -3.44
C LEU A 25 12.99 -1.95 -4.23
N ASP A 26 14.19 -1.51 -4.53
CA ASP A 26 15.20 -2.40 -5.14
C ASP A 26 15.97 -3.19 -4.08
N GLU A 27 16.75 -4.19 -4.52
CA GLU A 27 17.54 -5.06 -3.64
C GLU A 27 18.60 -4.30 -2.81
N SER A 28 18.97 -3.09 -3.22
CA SER A 28 19.90 -2.22 -2.48
C SER A 28 19.21 -1.35 -1.42
N GLY A 29 17.87 -1.44 -1.31
CA GLY A 29 17.06 -0.66 -0.39
C GLY A 29 16.73 0.75 -0.90
N ARG A 30 17.06 1.08 -2.16
CA ARG A 30 16.67 2.37 -2.76
C ARG A 30 15.18 2.35 -3.07
N LYS A 31 14.54 3.51 -2.84
CA LYS A 31 13.11 3.71 -3.03
C LYS A 31 12.86 4.61 -4.22
N LEU A 32 12.10 4.12 -5.20
CA LEU A 32 11.53 4.93 -6.26
C LEU A 32 10.06 5.20 -5.91
N THR A 33 9.72 6.44 -5.57
CA THR A 33 8.32 6.83 -5.37
C THR A 33 7.59 6.72 -6.71
N LEU A 34 6.49 5.96 -6.72
CA LEU A 34 5.61 5.83 -7.87
C LEU A 34 4.42 6.79 -7.74
N ASP A 35 3.84 6.88 -6.55
CA ASP A 35 2.67 7.73 -6.30
C ASP A 35 2.57 8.19 -4.83
N ILE A 36 1.81 9.26 -4.61
CA ILE A 36 1.40 9.74 -3.28
C ILE A 36 -0.12 9.90 -3.28
N LEU A 37 -0.78 8.91 -2.67
CA LEU A 37 -2.22 8.83 -2.53
C LEU A 37 -2.72 9.67 -1.35
N SER A 38 -3.94 10.16 -1.48
CA SER A 38 -4.64 11.07 -0.59
C SER A 38 -5.96 10.45 -0.10
N ALA A 39 -6.63 11.15 0.82
CA ALA A 39 -7.94 10.73 1.33
C ALA A 39 -8.96 10.54 0.19
N GLY A 40 -9.72 9.45 0.25
CA GLY A 40 -10.66 9.03 -0.78
C GLY A 40 -10.12 7.96 -1.73
N GLU A 41 -8.82 7.71 -1.75
CA GLU A 41 -8.19 6.74 -2.64
C GLU A 41 -8.07 5.35 -2.01
N ILE A 42 -7.99 4.34 -2.88
CA ILE A 42 -7.85 2.92 -2.54
C ILE A 42 -6.49 2.44 -3.05
N PHE A 43 -5.82 1.56 -2.30
CA PHE A 43 -4.59 0.90 -2.74
C PHE A 43 -4.50 -0.54 -2.24
N GLY A 44 -3.61 -1.33 -2.86
CA GLY A 44 -3.48 -2.76 -2.57
C GLY A 44 -4.54 -3.62 -3.26
N GLU A 45 -5.28 -3.03 -4.19
CA GLU A 45 -6.35 -3.63 -5.00
C GLU A 45 -5.89 -4.80 -5.87
N MET A 46 -4.60 -4.91 -6.15
CA MET A 46 -4.07 -5.99 -6.97
C MET A 46 -4.33 -7.39 -6.40
N VAL A 47 -4.58 -7.50 -5.09
CA VAL A 47 -5.00 -8.77 -4.48
C VAL A 47 -6.38 -9.24 -4.98
N LEU A 48 -7.24 -8.29 -5.38
CA LEU A 48 -8.53 -8.60 -5.97
C LEU A 48 -8.38 -9.36 -7.29
N ILE A 49 -7.33 -9.08 -8.07
CA ILE A 49 -7.02 -9.74 -9.34
C ILE A 49 -6.01 -10.89 -9.23
N GLY A 50 -5.72 -11.35 -8.01
CA GLY A 50 -4.96 -12.59 -7.77
C GLY A 50 -3.48 -12.41 -7.44
N GLN A 51 -3.00 -11.18 -7.23
CA GLN A 51 -1.66 -10.96 -6.68
C GLN A 51 -1.59 -11.53 -5.26
N ARG A 52 -0.65 -12.45 -4.99
CA ARG A 52 -0.53 -13.15 -3.70
C ARG A 52 0.43 -12.50 -2.71
N GLN A 53 1.39 -11.73 -3.20
CA GLN A 53 2.40 -11.04 -2.41
C GLN A 53 2.47 -9.59 -2.85
N ARG A 54 2.67 -8.67 -1.92
CA ARG A 54 2.84 -7.24 -2.24
C ARG A 54 4.10 -7.04 -3.10
N GLU A 55 4.01 -6.18 -4.10
CA GLU A 55 5.15 -5.80 -4.96
C GLU A 55 5.68 -4.40 -4.65
N LEU A 56 4.85 -3.56 -4.02
CA LEU A 56 5.18 -2.19 -3.66
C LEU A 56 5.29 -2.02 -2.15
N LEU A 57 6.03 -0.99 -1.75
CA LEU A 57 6.00 -0.45 -0.40
C LEU A 57 4.86 0.55 -0.29
N ALA A 58 3.96 0.35 0.68
CA ALA A 58 2.97 1.35 1.09
C ALA A 58 3.35 1.95 2.45
N GLN A 59 3.59 3.26 2.48
CA GLN A 59 4.07 3.97 3.67
C GLN A 59 3.27 5.25 3.90
N VAL A 60 2.67 5.40 5.09
CA VAL A 60 2.10 6.67 5.54
C VAL A 60 3.17 7.77 5.60
N LEU A 61 2.86 8.97 5.11
CA LEU A 61 3.76 10.13 5.15
C LEU A 61 3.51 11.06 6.35
N GLN A 62 2.34 10.93 6.96
CA GLN A 62 1.86 11.71 8.10
C GLN A 62 0.82 10.88 8.85
N ASP A 63 0.30 11.39 9.97
CA ASP A 63 -0.84 10.78 10.68
C ASP A 63 -1.99 10.50 9.70
N ALA A 64 -2.49 9.27 9.74
CA ALA A 64 -3.46 8.77 8.78
C ALA A 64 -4.48 7.86 9.47
N ARG A 65 -5.71 7.86 8.95
CA ARG A 65 -6.75 6.88 9.27
C ARG A 65 -7.03 6.09 8.01
N ILE A 66 -6.89 4.78 8.09
CA ILE A 66 -6.99 3.87 6.96
C ILE A 66 -7.88 2.72 7.39
N TYR A 67 -8.83 2.37 6.53
CA TYR A 67 -9.62 1.16 6.71
C TYR A 67 -8.97 0.02 5.94
N GLU A 68 -8.75 -1.08 6.63
CA GLU A 68 -8.37 -2.35 6.03
C GLU A 68 -9.62 -3.19 5.77
N ILE A 69 -9.72 -3.73 4.57
CA ILE A 69 -10.86 -4.53 4.11
C ILE A 69 -10.31 -5.84 3.57
N GLU A 70 -10.43 -6.90 4.36
CA GLU A 70 -9.97 -8.24 3.97
C GLU A 70 -10.89 -8.85 2.90
N LYS A 71 -10.29 -9.42 1.85
CA LYS A 71 -11.02 -10.22 0.87
C LYS A 71 -11.35 -11.58 1.49
N GLY A 72 -12.64 -11.88 1.65
CA GLY A 72 -13.13 -13.18 2.16
C GLY A 72 -12.84 -14.37 1.25
#